data_AF-A0A0S8D5R2-F1
#
_entry.id   AF-A0A0S8D5R2-F1
#
_cell.length_a   1.000
_cell.length_b   1.000
_cell.length_c   1.000
_cell.angle_alpha   90.00
_cell.angle_beta   90.00
_cell.angle_gamma   90.00
#
_symmetry.space_group_name_H-M   'P 1'
#
loop_
_entity.id
_entity.type
_entity.pdbx_description
1 polymer ?
#
loop_
_entity_poly.entity_id
_entity_poly.type
_entity_poly.pdbx_seq_one_letter_code
_entity_poly.pdbx_strand_id
1 'polypeptide(L)'
;MQKADTKEQQEISARESLSDKKLQDARQVINIFILAWKNYGLYPEDHVSTVNSFKNLLNAFGNYFSTHEDLRLNVEKDRLLCKSELIHEVSPEAPTEDIITLLYRDGIKWIEFQEGLTLEEIASLYLNISISRQLTFSGRICCSWIFPNFPRLHLSRKKMPSTLKRTGPRKRKNRGTMKLLPEVLPRLIKTNWSCRT
;
A
#
# COMPACT_ATOMS: atom_id res chain seq x y z
N MET A 1 49.67 -34.76 10.36
CA MET A 1 48.28 -35.19 10.07
C MET A 1 47.42 -34.57 11.16
N GLN A 2 46.43 -33.69 10.97
CA GLN A 2 45.61 -33.28 9.82
C GLN A 2 45.28 -31.78 9.97
N LYS A 3 45.15 -31.09 8.82
CA LYS A 3 44.47 -29.80 8.66
C LYS A 3 43.01 -30.08 8.34
N ALA A 4 42.06 -29.48 9.06
CA ALA A 4 40.70 -29.24 8.60
C ALA A 4 40.09 -28.12 9.48
N ASP A 5 39.04 -27.48 8.99
CA ASP A 5 38.28 -26.38 9.61
C ASP A 5 38.81 -24.96 9.37
N THR A 6 38.76 -24.55 8.10
CA THR A 6 38.69 -23.13 7.72
C THR A 6 37.85 -23.01 6.45
N LYS A 7 36.54 -23.27 6.54
CA LYS A 7 35.61 -23.01 5.42
C LYS A 7 34.24 -22.47 5.83
N GLU A 8 33.80 -22.63 7.06
CA GLU A 8 32.47 -22.15 7.48
C GLU A 8 32.41 -20.65 7.88
N GLN A 9 33.54 -20.03 8.21
CA GLN A 9 33.54 -18.61 8.62
C GLN A 9 33.47 -17.59 7.47
N GLN A 10 33.60 -18.03 6.20
CA GLN A 10 33.56 -17.13 5.04
C GLN A 10 32.16 -16.99 4.41
N GLU A 11 31.23 -17.90 4.72
CA GLU A 11 29.90 -17.94 4.12
C GLU A 11 28.87 -17.08 4.87
N ILE A 12 29.10 -16.81 6.16
CA ILE A 12 28.23 -15.99 7.02
C ILE A 12 28.39 -14.49 6.70
N SER A 13 29.62 -14.03 6.49
CA SER A 13 29.93 -12.62 6.17
C SER A 13 29.41 -12.19 4.78
N ALA A 14 29.33 -13.11 3.82
CA ALA A 14 28.79 -12.82 2.49
C ALA A 14 27.24 -12.76 2.48
N ARG A 15 26.56 -13.53 3.35
CA ARG A 15 25.10 -13.50 3.46
C ARG A 15 24.58 -12.23 4.13
N GLU A 16 25.27 -11.72 5.14
CA GLU A 16 24.90 -10.45 5.80
C GLU A 16 25.06 -9.25 4.85
N SER A 17 26.17 -9.18 4.11
CA SER A 17 26.42 -8.07 3.18
C SER A 17 25.47 -8.02 1.97
N LEU A 18 24.96 -9.17 1.52
CA LEU A 18 23.91 -9.22 0.50
C LEU A 18 22.54 -8.81 1.06
N SER A 19 22.25 -9.16 2.33
CA SER A 19 21.04 -8.74 3.02
C SER A 19 20.99 -7.21 3.18
N ASP A 20 22.11 -6.59 3.53
CA ASP A 20 22.19 -5.14 3.72
C ASP A 20 21.96 -4.36 2.41
N LYS A 21 22.54 -4.84 1.30
CA LYS A 21 22.30 -4.23 -0.02
C LYS A 21 20.83 -4.36 -0.43
N LYS A 22 20.24 -5.55 -0.28
CA LYS A 22 18.81 -5.77 -0.55
C LYS A 22 17.91 -4.85 0.27
N LEU A 23 18.26 -4.61 1.54
CA LEU A 23 17.52 -3.70 2.41
C LEU A 23 17.70 -2.23 2.02
N GLN A 24 18.91 -1.82 1.63
CA GLN A 24 19.14 -0.47 1.13
C GLN A 24 18.38 -0.20 -0.17
N ASP A 25 18.42 -1.11 -1.12
CA ASP A 25 17.69 -0.99 -2.39
C ASP A 25 16.18 -0.94 -2.14
N ALA A 26 15.67 -1.79 -1.23
CA ALA A 26 14.27 -1.76 -0.83
C ALA A 26 13.89 -0.41 -0.19
N ARG A 27 14.73 0.14 0.69
CA ARG A 27 14.52 1.48 1.27
C ARG A 27 14.45 2.56 0.20
N GLN A 28 15.30 2.51 -0.82
CA GLN A 28 15.25 3.45 -1.93
C GLN A 28 13.93 3.35 -2.70
N VAL A 29 13.48 2.14 -3.05
CA VAL A 29 12.20 1.92 -3.73
C VAL A 29 11.03 2.44 -2.90
N ILE A 30 11.01 2.17 -1.60
CA ILE A 30 9.93 2.62 -0.71
C ILE A 30 9.91 4.14 -0.54
N ASN A 31 11.07 4.79 -0.47
CA ASN A 31 11.12 6.24 -0.43
C ASN A 31 10.54 6.87 -1.71
N ILE A 32 10.84 6.29 -2.88
CA ILE A 32 10.25 6.72 -4.16
C ILE A 32 8.74 6.46 -4.18
N PHE A 33 8.29 5.32 -3.64
CA PHE A 33 6.87 4.97 -3.52
C PHE A 33 6.11 6.01 -2.68
N ILE A 34 6.61 6.35 -1.49
CA ILE A 34 6.00 7.35 -0.60
C ILE A 34 6.03 8.74 -1.25
N LEU A 35 7.11 9.10 -1.95
CA LEU A 35 7.19 10.37 -2.67
C LEU A 35 6.16 10.45 -3.80
N ALA A 36 6.01 9.38 -4.58
CA ALA A 36 4.99 9.28 -5.61
C ALA A 36 3.58 9.43 -5.00
N TRP A 37 3.35 8.92 -3.79
CA TRP A 37 2.06 9.06 -3.10
C TRP A 37 1.75 10.52 -2.75
N LYS A 38 2.75 11.23 -2.23
CA LYS A 38 2.65 12.66 -1.95
C LYS A 38 2.33 13.44 -3.22
N ASN A 39 3.01 13.14 -4.33
CA ASN A 39 2.76 13.81 -5.61
C ASN A 39 1.36 13.52 -6.15
N TYR A 40 0.88 12.28 -6.05
CA TYR A 40 -0.48 11.90 -6.43
C TYR A 40 -1.54 12.59 -5.58
N GLY A 41 -1.27 12.83 -4.30
CA GLY A 41 -2.18 13.58 -3.42
C GLY A 41 -2.23 15.09 -3.69
N LEU A 42 -1.20 15.66 -4.33
CA LEU A 42 -1.08 17.10 -4.61
C LEU A 42 -1.57 17.50 -6.01
N TYR A 43 -1.43 16.61 -6.98
CA TYR A 43 -1.71 16.89 -8.40
C TYR A 43 -2.75 15.92 -8.97
N PRO A 44 -3.51 16.31 -10.00
CA PRO A 44 -4.37 15.38 -10.72
C PRO A 44 -3.53 14.27 -11.40
N GLU A 45 -4.20 13.17 -11.75
CA GLU A 45 -3.57 11.95 -12.27
C GLU A 45 -2.78 12.20 -13.57
N ASP A 46 -3.32 13.08 -14.43
CA ASP A 46 -2.74 13.43 -15.73
C ASP A 46 -1.60 14.45 -15.64
N HIS A 47 -1.28 14.95 -14.43
CA HIS A 47 -0.22 15.93 -14.27
C HIS A 47 1.16 15.31 -14.54
N VAL A 48 2.02 16.06 -15.23
CA VAL A 48 3.36 15.62 -15.64
C VAL A 48 4.19 15.12 -14.43
N SER A 49 4.07 15.78 -13.27
CA SER A 49 4.74 15.35 -12.04
C SER A 49 4.28 13.99 -11.54
N THR A 50 2.97 13.69 -11.61
CA THR A 50 2.39 12.41 -11.20
C THR A 50 2.85 11.30 -12.15
N VAL A 51 2.73 11.53 -13.46
CA VAL A 51 3.18 10.58 -14.49
C VAL A 51 4.68 10.28 -14.38
N ASN A 52 5.51 11.31 -14.19
CA ASN A 52 6.95 11.13 -14.00
C ASN A 52 7.27 10.39 -12.71
N SER A 53 6.53 10.62 -11.63
CA SER A 53 6.70 9.91 -10.37
C SER A 53 6.38 8.42 -10.52
N PHE A 54 5.33 8.07 -11.24
CA PHE A 54 4.99 6.67 -11.51
C PHE A 54 6.01 5.98 -12.42
N LYS A 55 6.52 6.67 -13.46
CA LYS A 55 7.61 6.14 -14.29
C LYS A 55 8.88 5.90 -13.47
N ASN A 56 9.25 6.85 -12.60
CA ASN A 56 10.41 6.71 -11.72
C ASN A 56 10.24 5.54 -10.75
N LEU A 57 9.04 5.38 -10.19
CA LEU A 57 8.70 4.26 -9.31
C LEU A 57 8.78 2.92 -10.06
N LEU A 58 8.23 2.84 -11.27
CA LEU A 58 8.28 1.65 -12.11
C LEU A 58 9.72 1.26 -12.45
N ASN A 59 10.56 2.23 -12.80
CA ASN A 59 11.98 2.01 -13.06
C ASN A 59 12.71 1.55 -11.79
N ALA A 60 12.39 2.11 -10.62
CA ALA A 60 12.97 1.69 -9.36
C ALA A 60 12.59 0.24 -9.02
N PHE A 61 11.34 -0.15 -9.23
CA PHE A 61 10.91 -1.55 -9.12
C PHE A 61 11.63 -2.45 -10.12
N GLY A 62 11.74 -2.05 -11.38
CA GLY A 62 12.46 -2.82 -12.41
C GLY A 62 13.93 -3.05 -12.03
N ASN A 63 14.62 -2.01 -11.54
CA ASN A 63 16.00 -2.14 -11.08
C ASN A 63 16.10 -3.05 -9.85
N TYR A 64 15.15 -2.96 -8.92
CA TYR A 64 15.10 -3.85 -7.76
C TYR A 64 14.91 -5.31 -8.18
N PHE A 65 13.91 -5.60 -9.02
CA PHE A 65 13.61 -6.97 -9.47
C PHE A 65 14.69 -7.57 -10.39
N SER A 66 15.53 -6.73 -11.00
CA SER A 66 16.68 -7.21 -11.79
C SER A 66 17.76 -7.86 -10.93
N THR A 67 17.79 -7.54 -9.63
CA THR A 67 18.83 -7.99 -8.68
C THR A 67 18.26 -8.82 -7.53
N HIS A 68 17.00 -8.61 -7.19
CA HIS A 68 16.33 -9.21 -6.05
C HIS A 68 15.00 -9.83 -6.48
N GLU A 69 14.55 -10.84 -5.73
CA GLU A 69 13.20 -11.40 -5.89
C GLU A 69 12.10 -10.43 -5.41
N ASP A 70 10.88 -10.94 -5.27
CA ASP A 70 9.70 -10.24 -4.77
C ASP A 70 9.96 -9.37 -3.53
N LEU A 71 9.30 -8.20 -3.50
CA LEU A 71 9.39 -7.24 -2.41
C LEU A 71 8.15 -7.34 -1.54
N ARG A 72 8.31 -7.94 -0.36
CA ARG A 72 7.25 -8.04 0.64
C ARG A 72 7.47 -7.08 1.81
N LEU A 73 6.47 -6.24 2.05
CA LEU A 73 6.45 -5.21 3.08
C LEU A 73 5.36 -5.53 4.09
N ASN A 74 5.72 -5.65 5.36
CA ASN A 74 4.79 -5.74 6.47
C ASN A 74 4.44 -4.33 6.96
N VAL A 75 3.14 -4.10 7.11
CA VAL A 75 2.56 -2.83 7.54
C VAL A 75 2.24 -2.90 9.03
N GLU A 76 2.89 -2.05 9.80
CA GLU A 76 2.60 -1.79 11.21
C GLU A 76 2.04 -0.38 11.38
N LYS A 77 1.66 -0.04 12.62
CA LYS A 77 0.88 1.19 12.92
C LYS A 77 1.54 2.44 12.34
N ASP A 78 2.84 2.56 12.56
CA ASP A 78 3.64 3.74 12.22
C ASP A 78 4.95 3.32 11.51
N ARG A 79 5.05 2.08 11.05
CA ARG A 79 6.30 1.49 10.55
C ARG A 79 6.06 0.54 9.38
N LEU A 80 7.02 0.50 8.47
CA LEU A 80 7.11 -0.48 7.39
C LEU A 80 8.33 -1.36 7.61
N LEU A 81 8.09 -2.67 7.66
CA LEU A 81 9.12 -3.67 7.82
C LEU A 81 9.26 -4.47 6.52
N CYS A 82 10.48 -4.79 6.09
CA CYS A 82 10.69 -5.83 5.09
C CYS A 82 11.28 -7.04 5.79
N LYS A 83 10.55 -8.17 5.71
CA LYS A 83 10.76 -9.34 6.57
C LYS A 83 10.64 -8.96 8.06
N SER A 84 11.74 -8.56 8.69
CA SER A 84 11.83 -8.14 10.10
C SER A 84 12.60 -6.82 10.29
N GLU A 85 13.04 -6.20 9.19
CA GLU A 85 13.93 -5.04 9.21
C GLU A 85 13.16 -3.76 8.92
N LEU A 86 13.44 -2.72 9.69
CA LEU A 86 12.77 -1.43 9.54
C LEU A 86 13.27 -0.75 8.26
N ILE A 87 12.34 -0.52 7.34
CA ILE A 87 12.57 0.21 6.10
C ILE A 87 12.16 1.66 6.24
N HIS A 88 11.01 1.91 6.85
CA HIS A 88 10.46 3.25 6.98
C HIS A 88 9.73 3.39 8.31
N GLU A 89 9.91 4.54 8.96
CA GLU A 89 9.20 4.92 10.18
C GLU A 89 8.50 6.25 9.94
N VAL A 90 7.21 6.29 10.22
CA VAL A 90 6.40 7.50 10.15
C VAL A 90 6.69 8.32 11.40
N SER A 91 7.15 9.55 11.21
CA SER A 91 7.37 10.48 12.32
C SER A 91 6.04 10.73 13.06
N PRO A 92 6.03 10.81 14.41
CA PRO A 92 4.83 11.16 15.17
C PRO A 92 4.30 12.57 14.85
N GLU A 93 5.12 13.43 14.25
CA GLU A 93 4.72 14.77 13.78
C GLU A 93 4.21 14.75 12.33
N ALA A 94 4.26 13.59 11.65
CA ALA A 94 3.78 13.45 10.30
C ALA A 94 2.25 13.57 10.25
N PRO A 95 1.70 14.07 9.13
CA PRO A 95 0.27 14.14 8.95
C PRO A 95 -0.36 12.74 9.02
N THR A 96 -1.57 12.66 9.57
CA THR A 96 -2.38 11.42 9.69
C THR A 96 -2.74 10.78 8.33
N GLU A 97 -2.30 11.39 7.24
CA GLU A 97 -2.58 11.04 5.85
C GLU A 97 -1.40 10.35 5.16
N ASP A 98 -0.36 9.98 5.92
CA ASP A 98 0.70 9.12 5.41
C ASP A 98 0.13 7.79 4.90
N ILE A 99 0.63 7.33 3.75
CA ILE A 99 0.19 6.10 3.11
C ILE A 99 0.29 4.90 4.05
N ILE A 100 1.31 4.84 4.92
CA ILE A 100 1.46 3.72 5.86
C ILE A 100 0.34 3.73 6.89
N THR A 101 0.03 4.89 7.46
CA THR A 101 -1.07 5.04 8.40
C THR A 101 -2.41 4.68 7.76
N LEU A 102 -2.63 5.05 6.49
CA LEU A 102 -3.83 4.66 5.73
C LEU A 102 -3.91 3.14 5.53
N LEU A 103 -2.81 2.50 5.12
CA LEU A 103 -2.74 1.05 4.93
C LEU A 103 -3.02 0.30 6.24
N TYR A 104 -2.43 0.74 7.36
CA TYR A 104 -2.65 0.13 8.67
C TYR A 104 -4.09 0.29 9.13
N ARG A 105 -4.66 1.49 9.00
CA ARG A 105 -6.05 1.80 9.35
C ARG A 105 -7.03 0.93 8.57
N ASP A 106 -6.74 0.70 7.30
CA ASP A 106 -7.53 -0.17 6.42
C ASP A 106 -7.31 -1.67 6.72
N GLY A 107 -6.48 -1.98 7.72
CA GLY A 107 -6.23 -3.32 8.23
C GLY A 107 -5.30 -4.14 7.33
N ILE A 108 -4.53 -3.51 6.45
CA ILE A 108 -3.56 -4.21 5.59
C ILE A 108 -2.39 -4.68 6.46
N LYS A 109 -2.06 -5.97 6.37
CA LYS A 109 -0.95 -6.62 7.09
C LYS A 109 0.34 -6.52 6.31
N TRP A 110 0.28 -6.82 5.02
CA TRP A 110 1.44 -6.84 4.16
C TRP A 110 1.04 -6.58 2.72
N ILE A 111 1.99 -6.03 1.97
CA ILE A 111 1.94 -5.76 0.54
C ILE A 111 3.11 -6.50 -0.09
N GLU A 112 2.87 -7.23 -1.16
CA GLU A 112 3.91 -7.91 -1.93
C GLU A 112 3.84 -7.45 -3.38
N PHE A 113 4.99 -7.01 -3.87
CA PHE A 113 5.20 -6.59 -5.24
C PHE A 113 6.02 -7.67 -5.94
N GLN A 114 5.55 -8.10 -7.11
CA GLN A 114 6.21 -9.09 -7.95
C GLN A 114 6.78 -8.45 -9.23
N GLU A 115 7.67 -9.19 -9.88
CA GLU A 115 8.28 -8.76 -11.13
C GLU A 115 7.23 -8.47 -12.23
N GLY A 116 7.52 -7.45 -13.03
CA GLY A 116 6.71 -7.01 -14.17
C GLY A 116 5.42 -6.30 -13.78
N LEU A 117 5.40 -5.73 -12.57
CA LEU A 117 4.43 -4.73 -12.13
C LEU A 117 4.22 -3.68 -13.23
N THR A 118 2.97 -3.32 -13.50
CA THR A 118 2.60 -2.36 -14.54
C THR A 118 2.22 -0.99 -13.96
N LEU A 119 2.27 0.06 -14.78
CA LEU A 119 1.84 1.39 -14.37
C LEU A 119 0.35 1.42 -13.96
N GLU A 120 -0.48 0.62 -14.63
CA GLU A 120 -1.90 0.48 -14.33
C GLU A 120 -2.15 -0.13 -12.95
N GLU A 121 -1.37 -1.15 -12.56
CA GLU A 121 -1.45 -1.77 -11.23
C GLU A 121 -1.03 -0.78 -10.13
N ILE A 122 0.05 -0.01 -10.36
CA ILE A 122 0.50 1.04 -9.45
C ILE A 122 -0.57 2.13 -9.31
N ALA A 123 -1.06 2.68 -10.43
CA ALA A 123 -2.08 3.72 -10.41
C ALA A 123 -3.37 3.24 -9.72
N SER A 124 -3.78 2.00 -9.99
CA SER A 124 -4.95 1.39 -9.36
C SER A 124 -4.77 1.20 -7.84
N LEU A 125 -3.57 0.81 -7.38
CA LEU A 125 -3.28 0.75 -5.95
C LEU A 125 -3.47 2.12 -5.29
N TYR A 126 -2.91 3.17 -5.89
CA TYR A 126 -2.98 4.53 -5.35
C TYR A 126 -4.41 5.05 -5.32
N LEU A 127 -5.16 4.84 -6.41
CA LEU A 127 -6.56 5.20 -6.49
C LEU A 127 -7.39 4.52 -5.38
N ASN A 128 -7.17 3.22 -5.14
CA ASN A 128 -7.90 2.47 -4.11
C ASN A 128 -7.58 2.96 -2.69
N ILE A 129 -6.32 3.29 -2.40
CA ILE A 129 -5.92 3.90 -1.12
C ILE A 129 -6.57 5.29 -0.97
N SER A 130 -6.60 6.08 -2.06
CA SER A 130 -7.13 7.44 -2.07
C SER A 130 -8.65 7.49 -1.84
N ILE A 131 -9.41 6.60 -2.50
CA ILE A 131 -10.85 6.46 -2.27
C ILE A 131 -11.14 6.10 -0.81
N SER A 132 -10.34 5.21 -0.23
CA SER A 132 -10.47 4.81 1.18
C SER A 132 -10.19 5.96 2.14
N ARG A 133 -9.33 6.92 1.77
CA ARG A 133 -9.12 8.18 2.52
C ARG A 133 -10.36 9.08 2.48
N GLN A 134 -11.01 9.26 1.33
CA GLN A 134 -12.19 10.12 1.20
C GLN A 134 -13.42 9.55 1.94
N LEU A 135 -13.64 8.23 1.89
CA LEU A 135 -14.81 7.61 2.52
C LEU A 135 -14.79 7.69 4.06
N THR A 136 -13.60 7.68 4.68
CA THR A 136 -13.46 7.89 6.12
C THR A 136 -13.89 9.29 6.58
N PHE A 137 -13.85 10.29 5.70
CA PHE A 137 -14.33 11.64 6.02
C PHE A 137 -15.86 11.72 6.12
N SER A 138 -16.59 10.77 5.49
CA SER A 138 -18.05 10.76 5.43
C SER A 138 -18.76 9.97 6.55
N GLY A 139 -18.01 9.32 7.45
CA GLY A 139 -18.58 8.57 8.58
C GLY A 139 -19.35 7.29 8.20
N ARG A 140 -19.32 6.85 6.94
CA ARG A 140 -19.88 5.55 6.51
C ARG A 140 -18.76 4.56 6.26
N ILE A 141 -18.46 3.75 7.27
CA ILE A 141 -17.46 2.67 7.18
C ILE A 141 -18.10 1.48 6.46
N CYS A 142 -17.78 1.31 5.18
CA CYS A 142 -17.95 0.07 4.45
C CYS A 142 -16.94 0.02 3.29
N CYS A 143 -15.64 0.04 3.60
CA CYS A 143 -14.62 -0.23 2.60
C CYS A 143 -14.47 -1.75 2.43
N SER A 144 -15.45 -2.36 1.74
CA SER A 144 -15.19 -3.57 0.98
C SER A 144 -14.26 -3.14 -0.15
N TRP A 145 -12.95 -3.30 0.03
CA TRP A 145 -12.03 -3.19 -1.07
C TRP A 145 -12.39 -4.29 -2.06
N ILE A 146 -13.00 -3.90 -3.17
CA ILE A 146 -13.09 -4.76 -4.34
C ILE A 146 -11.68 -4.74 -4.89
N PHE A 147 -10.87 -5.73 -4.54
CA PHE A 147 -9.62 -5.96 -5.24
C PHE A 147 -9.96 -6.23 -6.70
N PRO A 148 -9.59 -5.35 -7.64
CA PRO A 148 -9.37 -5.82 -9.00
C PRO A 148 -8.40 -6.99 -8.91
N ASN A 149 -8.55 -7.97 -9.80
CA ASN A 149 -7.62 -9.08 -9.89
C ASN A 149 -6.26 -8.53 -10.35
N PHE A 150 -5.39 -8.18 -9.39
CA PHE A 150 -4.03 -7.73 -9.67
C PHE A 150 -3.13 -8.97 -9.73
N PRO A 151 -2.66 -9.39 -10.92
CA PRO A 151 -1.86 -10.60 -11.03
C PRO A 151 -0.51 -10.50 -10.32
N ARG A 152 0.01 -9.29 -10.07
CA ARG A 152 1.39 -9.06 -9.57
C ARG A 152 1.46 -8.24 -8.28
N LEU A 153 0.32 -7.96 -7.67
CA LEU A 153 0.22 -7.21 -6.41
C LEU A 153 -0.66 -7.96 -5.42
N HIS A 154 -0.06 -8.47 -4.36
CA HIS A 154 -0.76 -9.21 -3.32
C HIS A 154 -0.88 -8.41 -2.03
N LEU A 155 -2.06 -8.43 -1.44
CA LEU A 155 -2.40 -7.68 -0.23
C LEU A 155 -3.17 -8.58 0.73
N SER A 156 -2.73 -8.63 2.00
CA SER A 156 -3.39 -9.42 3.04
C SER A 156 -3.95 -8.53 4.13
N ARG A 157 -5.11 -8.92 4.70
CA ARG A 157 -5.80 -8.16 5.76
C ARG A 157 -5.69 -8.81 7.14
N LYS A 158 -5.70 -7.97 8.18
CA LYS A 158 -5.98 -8.38 9.55
C LYS A 158 -7.45 -8.77 9.61
N LYS A 159 -7.71 -9.98 10.11
CA LYS A 159 -9.03 -10.35 10.60
C LYS A 159 -9.27 -9.44 11.80
N MET A 160 -9.99 -8.34 11.60
CA MET A 160 -10.37 -7.44 12.68
C MET A 160 -11.14 -8.28 13.72
N PRO A 161 -10.77 -8.21 15.01
CA PRO A 161 -11.58 -8.86 16.05
C PRO A 161 -12.99 -8.29 15.97
N SER A 162 -13.98 -9.15 15.82
CA SER A 162 -15.40 -8.83 15.60
C SER A 162 -16.10 -8.22 16.82
N THR A 163 -15.36 -7.62 17.75
CA THR A 163 -15.89 -7.07 19.00
C THR A 163 -16.12 -5.57 18.88
N LEU A 164 -17.05 -5.19 18.00
CA LEU A 164 -17.85 -3.99 18.23
C LEU A 164 -19.24 -4.46 18.68
N LYS A 165 -19.36 -4.80 19.98
CA LYS A 165 -20.68 -4.97 20.59
C LYS A 165 -21.42 -3.65 20.42
N ARG A 166 -22.43 -3.65 19.54
CA ARG A 166 -23.46 -2.61 19.48
C ARG A 166 -24.16 -2.57 20.84
N THR A 167 -23.77 -1.63 21.69
CA THR A 167 -24.56 -1.26 22.87
C THR A 167 -25.08 0.15 22.66
N GLY A 168 -26.37 0.25 22.34
CA GLY A 168 -27.10 1.51 22.36
C GLY A 168 -28.28 1.56 21.39
N PRO A 169 -29.53 1.68 21.89
CA PRO A 169 -30.67 1.92 21.03
C PRO A 169 -30.65 3.39 20.57
N ARG A 170 -30.28 3.64 19.31
CA ARG A 170 -30.30 5.00 18.74
C ARG A 170 -31.69 5.30 18.20
N LYS A 171 -32.41 6.20 18.89
CA LYS A 171 -33.72 6.74 18.48
C LYS A 171 -33.67 7.28 17.04
N ARG A 172 -34.57 6.78 16.20
CA ARG A 172 -34.86 7.33 14.85
C ARG A 172 -35.39 8.76 14.99
N LYS A 173 -34.69 9.74 14.42
CA LYS A 173 -35.28 11.01 13.98
C LYS A 173 -35.30 11.01 12.45
N ASN A 174 -36.51 11.03 11.89
CA ASN A 174 -36.76 11.31 10.49
C ASN A 174 -36.40 12.77 10.18
N ARG A 175 -35.70 13.03 9.06
CA ARG A 175 -35.95 14.11 8.09
C ARG A 175 -34.82 14.19 7.05
N GLY A 176 -35.21 14.42 5.79
CA GLY A 176 -34.37 15.06 4.79
C GLY A 176 -33.96 14.17 3.62
N THR A 177 -34.87 13.93 2.68
CA THR A 177 -34.56 13.49 1.31
C THR A 177 -33.86 14.65 0.59
N MET A 178 -32.53 14.62 0.47
CA MET A 178 -31.80 15.48 -0.47
C MET A 178 -31.64 14.71 -1.78
N LYS A 179 -32.26 15.24 -2.84
CA LYS A 179 -32.00 14.87 -4.23
C LYS A 179 -30.60 15.35 -4.59
N LEU A 180 -29.75 14.46 -5.10
CA LEU A 180 -28.55 14.85 -5.84
C LEU A 180 -28.77 14.40 -7.30
N LEU A 181 -28.70 15.38 -8.20
CA LEU A 181 -28.59 15.18 -9.65
C LEU A 181 -27.20 14.58 -9.99
N PRO A 182 -27.09 13.76 -11.05
CA PRO A 182 -25.84 13.14 -11.48
C PRO A 182 -25.06 14.04 -12.46
N GLU A 183 -23.88 13.57 -12.86
CA GLU A 183 -22.86 14.19 -13.72
C GLU A 183 -21.79 14.92 -12.88
N VAL A 184 -20.58 14.39 -12.72
CA VAL A 184 -19.60 14.07 -13.79
C VAL A 184 -18.75 12.87 -13.35
N LEU A 185 -18.68 11.81 -14.17
CA LEU A 185 -17.76 10.68 -14.03
C LEU A 185 -17.16 10.39 -15.42
N PRO A 186 -15.83 10.46 -15.61
CA PRO A 186 -15.21 9.92 -16.81
C PRO A 186 -15.14 8.40 -16.71
N ARG A 187 -15.78 7.79 -17.70
CA ARG A 187 -15.67 6.42 -18.23
C ARG A 187 -14.41 5.63 -17.85
N LEU A 188 -14.38 5.02 -16.68
CA LEU A 188 -13.71 3.74 -16.41
C LEU A 188 -14.54 3.09 -15.29
N ILE A 189 -14.85 1.80 -15.43
CA ILE A 189 -15.79 1.03 -14.58
C ILE A 189 -17.27 1.20 -14.96
N LYS A 190 -17.64 0.70 -16.15
CA LYS A 190 -18.97 0.07 -16.33
C LYS A 190 -18.86 -1.40 -15.92
N THR A 191 -18.92 -1.70 -14.63
CA THR A 191 -19.36 -3.02 -14.18
C THR A 191 -20.57 -2.84 -13.27
N ASN A 192 -21.66 -3.47 -13.67
CA ASN A 192 -22.95 -3.52 -12.97
C ASN A 192 -22.77 -4.02 -11.53
N TRP A 193 -23.01 -3.18 -10.53
CA TRP A 193 -23.12 -3.63 -9.14
C TRP A 193 -24.45 -3.13 -8.55
N SER A 194 -25.45 -4.00 -8.64
CA SER A 194 -26.67 -3.92 -7.86
C SER A 194 -26.37 -4.44 -6.45
N CYS A 195 -26.42 -3.55 -5.46
CA CYS A 195 -26.46 -3.95 -4.06
C CYS A 195 -27.82 -4.59 -3.77
N ARG A 196 -27.89 -5.93 -3.68
CA ARG A 196 -28.95 -6.59 -2.92
C ARG A 196 -28.64 -6.43 -1.43
N THR A 197 -29.53 -5.71 -0.75
CA THR A 197 -29.67 -5.63 0.71
C THR A 197 -30.11 -6.95 1.32
#